data_AF-I2QB44-F1
#
_entry.id   AF-I2QB44-F1
#
_cell.length_a   1.000
_cell.length_b   1.000
_cell.length_c   1.000
_cell.angle_alpha   90.00
_cell.angle_beta   90.00
_cell.angle_gamma   90.00
#
_symmetry.space_group_name_H-M   'P 1'
#
loop_
_entity.id
_entity.type
_entity.pdbx_description
1 polymer ?
#
loop_
_entity_poly.entity_id
_entity_poly.type
_entity_poly.pdbx_seq_one_letter_code
_entity_poly.pdbx_strand_id
1 'polypeptide(L)' 'MFWSKLMPEYRAYILGSDGHIQLRLELDCADEPTASERAKQLVNRQDVELWEGARKIATYRPEE' A
#
# COMPACT_ATOMS: atom_id res chain seq x y z
N MET A 1 3.47 28.64 -5.38
CA MET A 1 2.20 27.96 -5.14
C MET A 1 2.51 26.78 -4.23
N PHE A 2 2.38 26.99 -2.92
CA PHE A 2 2.75 26.02 -1.90
C PHE A 2 1.62 25.02 -1.79
N TRP A 3 1.92 23.76 -2.05
CA TRP A 3 0.97 22.67 -1.93
C TRP A 3 0.39 22.67 -0.51
N SER A 4 -0.85 23.09 -0.40
CA SER A 4 -1.68 22.98 0.79
C SER A 4 -1.84 21.50 1.11
N LYS A 5 -1.17 21.00 2.15
CA LYS A 5 -1.31 19.62 2.67
C LYS A 5 -1.46 18.58 1.54
N LEU A 6 -0.35 18.30 0.82
CA LEU A 6 -0.30 17.25 -0.20
C LEU A 6 -1.01 16.00 0.32
N MET A 7 -1.99 15.49 -0.43
CA MET A 7 -2.59 14.19 -0.12
C MET A 7 -1.48 13.18 0.11
N PRO A 8 -1.50 12.40 1.21
CA PRO A 8 -0.48 11.42 1.48
C PRO A 8 -0.34 10.45 0.32
N GLU A 9 0.90 10.27 -0.14
CA GLU A 9 1.21 9.42 -1.29
C GLU A 9 1.22 7.95 -0.88
N TYR A 10 0.03 7.40 -0.64
CA TYR A 10 -0.12 6.00 -0.26
C TYR A 10 0.05 5.07 -1.47
N ARG A 11 0.81 3.99 -1.27
CA ARG A 11 1.14 3.01 -2.30
C ARG A 11 0.99 1.60 -1.76
N ALA A 12 0.40 0.72 -2.57
CA ALA A 12 0.40 -0.71 -2.33
C ALA A 12 1.37 -1.40 -3.29
N TYR A 13 2.26 -2.23 -2.76
CA TYR A 13 3.12 -3.10 -3.55
C TYR A 13 2.69 -4.56 -3.36
N ILE A 14 2.39 -5.24 -4.46
CA ILE A 14 2.09 -6.68 -4.45
C ILE A 14 3.38 -7.43 -4.68
N LEU A 15 3.71 -8.35 -3.77
CA LEU A 15 4.93 -9.14 -3.83
C LEU A 15 4.68 -10.50 -4.48
N GLY A 16 5.57 -10.90 -5.37
CA GLY A 16 5.66 -12.26 -5.89
C GLY A 16 6.05 -13.25 -4.80
N SER A 17 5.93 -14.54 -5.10
CA SER A 17 6.39 -15.61 -4.20
C SER A 17 7.91 -15.61 -3.96
N ASP A 18 8.66 -14.91 -4.80
CA ASP A 18 10.10 -14.64 -4.67
C ASP A 18 10.42 -13.40 -3.80
N GLY A 19 9.40 -12.71 -3.30
CA GLY A 19 9.53 -11.47 -2.53
C GLY A 19 9.81 -10.23 -3.38
N HIS A 20 9.83 -10.34 -4.71
CA HIS A 20 10.01 -9.20 -5.60
C HIS A 20 8.69 -8.49 -5.87
N ILE A 21 8.76 -7.17 -6.09
CA ILE A 21 7.59 -6.37 -6.44
C ILE A 21 7.10 -6.78 -7.84
N GLN A 22 5.86 -7.24 -7.92
CA GLN A 22 5.20 -7.54 -9.21
C GLN A 22 4.29 -6.39 -9.66
N LEU A 23 3.68 -5.67 -8.73
CA LEU A 23 2.79 -4.56 -9.03
C LEU A 23 2.91 -3.43 -8.01
N ARG A 24 2.80 -2.19 -8.49
CA ARG A 24 2.63 -0.98 -7.67
C ARG A 24 1.30 -0.34 -8.00
N LEU A 25 0.53 0.01 -6.97
CA LEU A 25 -0.73 0.73 -7.08
C LEU A 25 -0.66 2.00 -6.24
N GLU A 26 -1.01 3.16 -6.81
CA GLU A 26 -1.28 4.36 -6.02
C GLU A 26 -2.65 4.23 -5.36
N LEU A 27 -2.74 4.53 -4.07
CA LEU A 27 -3.99 4.52 -3.32
C LEU A 27 -4.49 5.96 -3.17
N ASP A 28 -5.57 6.28 -3.87
CA ASP A 28 -6.25 7.56 -3.71
C ASP A 28 -7.09 7.57 -2.42
N CYS A 29 -6.46 7.90 -1.30
CA CYS A 29 -7.09 7.98 0.02
C CYS A 29 -6.45 9.05 0.90
N ALA A 30 -7.25 9.61 1.81
CA ALA A 30 -6.86 10.77 2.60
C ALA A 30 -6.07 10.44 3.87
N ASP A 31 -6.11 9.19 4.35
CA ASP A 31 -5.53 8.77 5.62
C ASP A 31 -5.08 7.30 5.65
N GLU A 32 -4.22 7.00 6.62
CA GLU A 32 -3.62 5.68 6.82
C GLU A 32 -4.66 4.57 7.11
N PRO A 33 -5.73 4.79 7.92
CA PRO A 33 -6.77 3.78 8.12
C PRO A 33 -7.46 3.36 6.81
N THR A 34 -7.86 4.34 5.99
CA THR A 34 -8.48 4.07 4.68
C THR A 34 -7.49 3.37 3.75
N ALA A 35 -6.22 3.80 3.75
CA ALA A 35 -5.17 3.17 2.96
C ALA A 35 -4.95 1.71 3.37
N SER A 36 -5.00 1.44 4.68
CA SER A 36 -4.86 0.10 5.26
C SER A 36 -6.01 -0.82 4.85
N GLU A 37 -7.26 -0.36 4.89
CA GLU A 37 -8.40 -1.14 4.42
C GLU A 37 -8.30 -1.47 2.93
N ARG A 38 -7.89 -0.49 2.10
CA ARG A 38 -7.68 -0.73 0.66
C ARG A 38 -6.54 -1.71 0.41
N ALA A 39 -5.42 -1.59 1.11
CA ALA A 39 -4.30 -2.51 0.96
C ALA A 39 -4.68 -3.95 1.37
N LYS A 40 -5.48 -4.13 2.43
CA LYS A 40 -6.01 -5.45 2.83
C LYS A 40 -6.91 -6.07 1.76
N GLN A 41 -7.73 -5.28 1.06
CA GLN A 41 -8.58 -5.78 -0.02
C GLN A 41 -7.79 -6.28 -1.24
N LEU A 42 -6.53 -5.86 -1.37
CA LEU A 42 -5.62 -6.34 -2.43
C LEU A 42 -4.93 -7.65 -2.06
N VAL A 43 -4.97 -8.05 -0.78
CA VAL A 43 -4.41 -9.33 -0.34
C VAL A 43 -5.21 -10.45 -0.98
N ASN A 44 -4.52 -11.26 -1.75
CA ASN A 44 -5.10 -12.48 -2.33
C ASN A 44 -4.17 -13.66 -2.06
N ARG A 45 -3.48 -14.22 -3.06
CA ARG A 45 -2.48 -15.29 -2.87
C ARG A 45 -1.08 -14.73 -2.59
N GLN A 46 -0.97 -13.43 -2.42
CA GLN A 46 0.27 -12.66 -2.42
C GLN A 46 0.25 -11.64 -1.30
N ASP A 47 1.44 -11.39 -0.73
CA ASP A 47 1.66 -10.36 0.27
C ASP A 47 1.51 -8.97 -0.36
N VAL A 48 0.96 -8.03 0.41
CA VAL A 48 0.79 -6.63 0.02
C VAL A 48 1.49 -5.73 1.04
N GLU A 49 2.40 -4.88 0.58
CA GLU A 49 3.01 -3.86 1.41
C GLU A 49 2.33 -2.50 1.22
N LEU A 50 1.98 -1.84 2.32
CA LEU A 50 1.48 -0.46 2.31
C LEU A 50 2.61 0.51 2.66
N TRP A 51 2.75 1.56 1.87
CA TRP A 51 3.77 2.60 2.02
C TRP A 51 3.16 4.01 1.94
N GLU A 52 3.81 4.97 2.60
CA GLU A 52 3.57 6.42 2.49
C GLU A 52 4.89 7.10 2.14
N GLY A 53 5.04 7.56 0.90
CA GLY A 53 6.33 8.05 0.40
C GLY A 53 7.42 6.98 0.55
N ALA A 54 8.43 7.23 1.39
CA ALA A 54 9.53 6.31 1.69
C ALA A 54 9.32 5.49 2.98
N ARG A 55 8.19 5.63 3.67
CA ARG A 55 7.88 4.93 4.92
C ARG A 55 7.01 3.72 4.64
N LYS A 56 7.50 2.52 4.95
CA LYS A 56 6.67 1.31 4.98
C LYS A 56 5.78 1.35 6.23
N ILE A 57 4.48 1.20 6.04
CA ILE A 57 3.47 1.23 7.11
C ILE A 57 3.21 -0.20 7.60
N ALA A 58 2.92 -1.11 6.68
CA ALA A 58 2.50 -2.46 7.01
C ALA A 58 2.80 -3.46 5.88
N THR A 59 2.77 -4.75 6.23
CA THR A 59 2.66 -5.87 5.29
C THR A 59 1.43 -6.66 5.67
N TYR A 60 0.57 -6.95 4.70
CA TYR A 60 -0.61 -7.78 4.87
C TYR A 60 -0.41 -9.08 4.10
N ARG A 61 -0.74 -10.20 4.73
CA ARG A 61 -0.55 -11.55 4.20
C ARG A 61 -1.89 -12.25 4.01
N PRO A 62 -1.99 -13.18 3.06
CA PRO A 62 -3.13 -14.08 2.95
C PRO A 62 -3.35 -14.85 4.25
N GLU A 63 -4.59 -15.15 4.61
CA GLU A 63 -4.88 -16.15 5.64
C GLU A 63 -4.51 -17.54 5.10
N GLU A 64 -3.88 -18.38 5.93
CA GLU A 64 -3.42 -19.74 5.57
C GLU A 64 -4.58 -20.72 5.32
#